data_AF-A0A5E8AUC1-F1
#
_entry.id   AF-A0A5E8AUC1-F1
#
_cell.length_a   1.000
_cell.length_b   1.000
_cell.length_c   1.000
_cell.angle_alpha   90.00
_cell.angle_beta   90.00
_cell.angle_gamma   90.00
#
_symmetry.space_group_name_H-M   'P 1'
#
loop_
_entity.id
_entity.type
_entity.pdbx_description
1 polymer ?
#
loop_
_entity_poly.entity_id
_entity_poly.type
_entity_poly.pdbx_seq_one_letter_code
_entity_poly.pdbx_strand_id
1 'polypeptide(L)'
;MVAGSVLSSSAVRGQDGAKVAQGPAGQFAALSGRIATPAAFGAKGDMTTDDTAALQACLDTGLPVIIPEGRFRITRALQVKPGQIVAGLARVGSGTGAAIVNTVAGGGCLWYTQDTATGQQPMPMIANLFLSADFPIRFNDPERGQIGDGPRSNIPYGMVPLVRGCRIVARDRGTGTGIAWTKMFDGVIEECQIEGFSTNILLQGCDLNAVRHNRSVLASRYHVLDLSVSSFGSQNIIEHNDLLQAGSDACIFVKSSGRHARIRDNYLEHGFTGASDASVRSFTGFIDASSVDAPHLGVNGGGERFTTIVANNRIDGVKYAHDFVYRYEPAGQTWGEIVDPGTTGEPVSAGAAYLKLVDQTGRNLDAVPFLFNEINTCAFAFRSPGFGRWNGYATNTDPASTIDGTNCSMFGPVLFGDQAHRFVMARGNRIVVLNGLPSRASFSFASNDERFVPGHRYRYVATARTVAGQETLTIGALGAGGGAPQSFPLSPRFARLSWETTVPAASPDRQGFYLERSNNGQAIEIERIEIVKCFADELPRIEGASATLALTGTEGEIVVEAEDGQGRRAMAVYRLVQGHLQPLFARSDDEAALSIRANWRSPHIGVAIVGSATRKAIHIGRTQA
;
A
#
# COMPACT_ATOMS: atom_id res chain seq x y z
N MET A 1 26.92 25.92 0.70
CA MET A 1 28.18 26.47 1.24
C MET A 1 28.89 25.31 1.95
N VAL A 2 29.79 24.57 1.27
CA VAL A 2 31.28 24.69 1.31
C VAL A 2 31.81 24.35 2.72
N ALA A 3 32.76 23.46 3.01
CA ALA A 3 33.71 22.57 2.32
C ALA A 3 34.08 21.45 3.33
N GLY A 4 34.46 20.21 2.97
CA GLY A 4 35.70 19.83 2.30
C GLY A 4 36.84 19.62 3.31
N SER A 5 37.09 18.38 3.75
CA SER A 5 38.33 18.01 4.44
C SER A 5 39.13 17.03 3.58
N VAL A 6 40.08 17.59 2.85
CA VAL A 6 41.16 16.89 2.16
C VAL A 6 42.19 16.48 3.22
N LEU A 7 42.50 15.19 3.33
CA LEU A 7 43.65 14.73 4.11
C LEU A 7 44.93 15.06 3.32
N SER A 8 45.62 16.12 3.73
CA SER A 8 46.92 16.51 3.20
C SER A 8 48.03 15.65 3.80
N SER A 9 48.87 15.12 2.91
CA SER A 9 50.12 14.43 3.20
C SER A 9 51.20 15.38 3.72
N SER A 10 51.60 15.25 4.99
CA SER A 10 52.92 15.74 5.43
C SER A 10 53.25 15.25 6.85
N ALA A 11 54.16 14.27 6.97
CA ALA A 11 55.19 14.23 8.01
C ALA A 11 56.03 12.95 7.88
N VAL A 12 57.08 12.98 7.04
CA VAL A 12 58.31 12.22 7.30
C VAL A 12 59.50 13.05 6.83
N ARG A 13 60.15 13.78 7.74
CA ARG A 13 61.56 14.15 7.61
C ARG A 13 62.32 13.32 8.64
N GLY A 14 63.05 12.32 8.17
CA GLY A 14 64.15 11.73 8.92
C GLY A 14 65.44 12.42 8.49
N GLN A 15 66.08 13.12 9.43
CA GLN A 15 67.50 13.39 9.38
C GLN A 15 68.21 12.05 9.56
N ASP A 16 68.97 11.63 8.55
CA ASP A 16 70.30 11.00 8.68
C ASP A 16 70.72 10.43 7.34
N GLY A 17 71.86 10.90 6.84
CA GLY A 17 72.40 10.65 5.51
C GLY A 17 72.97 9.25 5.29
N ALA A 18 72.18 8.20 5.50
CA ALA A 18 72.55 6.84 5.10
C ALA A 18 72.00 6.53 3.70
N LYS A 19 72.90 6.36 2.71
CA LYS A 19 72.57 5.78 1.41
C LYS A 19 72.04 4.35 1.61
N VAL A 20 70.75 4.11 1.37
CA VAL A 20 70.16 2.77 1.38
C VAL A 20 70.30 2.15 -0.01
N ALA A 21 70.96 0.99 -0.04
CA ALA A 21 71.30 0.22 -1.23
C ALA A 21 70.05 -0.29 -1.98
N GLN A 22 70.18 -0.41 -3.31
CA GLN A 22 69.21 -1.12 -4.14
C GLN A 22 69.21 -2.61 -3.79
N GLY A 23 68.10 -3.08 -3.21
CA GLY A 23 67.78 -4.49 -2.97
C GLY A 23 66.49 -4.91 -3.69
N PRO A 24 66.25 -6.22 -3.88
CA PRO A 24 65.26 -6.75 -4.83
C PRO A 24 63.82 -6.50 -4.37
N ALA A 25 62.98 -5.99 -5.29
CA ALA A 25 61.52 -6.13 -5.45
C ALA A 25 60.57 -6.22 -4.22
N GLY A 26 61.00 -5.84 -3.01
CA GLY A 26 60.30 -6.17 -1.76
C GLY A 26 59.98 -4.98 -0.85
N GLN A 27 59.95 -3.74 -1.35
CA GLN A 27 59.76 -2.55 -0.50
C GLN A 27 58.59 -1.65 -0.88
N PHE A 28 57.43 -2.26 -1.13
CA PHE A 28 56.12 -1.62 -0.89
C PHE A 28 55.30 -2.36 0.20
N ALA A 29 55.93 -3.28 0.93
CA ALA A 29 55.31 -4.18 1.90
C ALA A 29 54.98 -3.55 3.28
N ALA A 30 54.76 -2.23 3.37
CA ALA A 30 54.47 -1.56 4.65
C ALA A 30 53.18 -0.74 4.68
N LEU A 31 52.22 -1.07 3.80
CA LEU A 31 50.78 -0.78 4.00
C LEU A 31 49.90 -2.05 3.84
N SER A 32 50.50 -3.23 3.61
CA SER A 32 49.83 -4.39 2.98
C SER A 32 49.19 -5.42 3.92
N GLY A 33 48.71 -5.02 5.11
CA GLY A 33 48.12 -5.96 6.07
C GLY A 33 46.59 -6.02 6.13
N ARG A 34 45.87 -5.11 5.46
CA ARG A 34 44.41 -4.95 5.66
C ARG A 34 43.58 -4.79 4.39
N ILE A 35 44.21 -4.70 3.21
CA ILE A 35 43.54 -4.53 1.91
C ILE A 35 44.27 -5.38 0.86
N ALA A 36 43.54 -6.16 0.08
CA ALA A 36 44.06 -6.92 -1.04
C ALA A 36 43.78 -6.19 -2.37
N THR A 37 44.67 -6.36 -3.35
CA THR A 37 44.51 -5.80 -4.70
C THR A 37 44.76 -6.87 -5.76
N PRO A 38 43.98 -6.94 -6.85
CA PRO A 38 44.11 -8.00 -7.86
C PRO A 38 45.50 -8.12 -8.50
N ALA A 39 46.22 -7.01 -8.65
CA ALA A 39 47.57 -7.00 -9.23
C ALA A 39 48.57 -7.84 -8.40
N ALA A 40 48.41 -7.90 -7.08
CA ALA A 40 49.23 -8.75 -6.21
C ALA A 40 49.03 -10.25 -6.46
N PHE A 41 47.94 -10.62 -7.15
CA PHE A 41 47.59 -11.99 -7.52
C PHE A 41 47.76 -12.26 -9.01
N GLY A 42 48.36 -11.32 -9.76
CA GLY A 42 48.70 -11.49 -11.18
C GLY A 42 47.65 -10.99 -12.18
N ALA A 43 46.57 -10.36 -11.73
CA ALA A 43 45.56 -9.80 -12.61
C ALA A 43 46.13 -8.66 -13.48
N LYS A 44 45.71 -8.58 -14.74
CA LYS A 44 46.18 -7.61 -15.74
C LYS A 44 45.23 -6.44 -15.94
N GLY A 45 43.91 -6.67 -15.92
CA GLY A 45 42.94 -5.60 -16.13
C GLY A 45 42.99 -5.01 -17.55
N ASP A 46 43.33 -5.81 -18.56
CA ASP A 46 43.54 -5.41 -19.96
C ASP A 46 42.39 -5.83 -20.92
N MET A 47 41.29 -6.38 -20.37
CA MET A 47 40.15 -6.96 -21.08
C MET A 47 40.44 -8.12 -22.04
N THR A 48 41.69 -8.59 -22.08
CA THR A 48 42.16 -9.66 -22.97
C THR A 48 42.54 -10.89 -22.18
N THR A 49 43.35 -10.70 -21.13
CA THR A 49 43.75 -11.73 -20.18
C THR A 49 42.55 -12.20 -19.36
N ASP A 50 42.39 -13.51 -19.18
CA ASP A 50 41.41 -14.04 -18.24
C ASP A 50 41.91 -13.85 -16.80
N ASP A 51 41.39 -12.82 -16.13
CA ASP A 51 41.76 -12.43 -14.78
C ASP A 51 41.01 -13.22 -13.69
N THR A 52 40.17 -14.19 -14.08
CA THR A 52 39.29 -14.94 -13.16
C THR A 52 40.05 -15.53 -11.98
N ALA A 53 41.15 -16.25 -12.24
CA ALA A 53 41.88 -16.96 -11.18
C ALA A 53 42.56 -15.97 -10.21
N ALA A 54 43.17 -14.91 -10.74
CA ALA A 54 43.83 -13.88 -9.94
C ALA A 54 42.83 -13.09 -9.07
N LEU A 55 41.68 -12.73 -9.64
CA LEU A 55 40.62 -12.05 -8.90
C LEU A 55 40.00 -12.95 -7.83
N GLN A 56 39.75 -14.23 -8.12
CA GLN A 56 39.24 -15.16 -7.12
C GLN A 56 40.24 -15.34 -5.98
N ALA A 57 41.53 -15.51 -6.28
CA ALA A 57 42.57 -15.63 -5.26
C ALA A 57 42.66 -14.38 -4.36
N CYS A 58 42.48 -13.18 -4.94
CA CYS A 58 42.40 -11.94 -4.19
C CYS A 58 41.20 -11.93 -3.22
N LEU A 59 40.02 -12.33 -3.70
CA LEU A 59 38.81 -12.42 -2.89
C LEU A 59 38.90 -13.51 -1.81
N ASP A 60 39.60 -14.61 -2.09
CA ASP A 60 39.77 -15.72 -1.15
C ASP A 60 40.56 -15.35 0.11
N THR A 61 41.26 -14.21 0.12
CA THR A 61 41.87 -13.65 1.33
C THR A 61 40.86 -13.28 2.42
N GLY A 62 39.60 -13.03 2.05
CA GLY A 62 38.58 -12.46 2.95
C GLY A 62 38.84 -11.01 3.38
N LEU A 63 39.95 -10.40 2.96
CA LEU A 63 40.25 -9.00 3.23
C LEU A 63 39.39 -8.09 2.36
N PRO A 64 39.19 -6.83 2.76
CA PRO A 64 38.72 -5.78 1.85
C PRO A 64 39.53 -5.78 0.56
N VAL A 65 38.86 -5.75 -0.59
CA VAL A 65 39.49 -5.73 -1.92
C VAL A 65 39.27 -4.39 -2.58
N ILE A 66 40.36 -3.75 -2.97
CA ILE A 66 40.33 -2.57 -3.83
C ILE A 66 40.70 -2.99 -5.25
N ILE A 67 39.75 -2.81 -6.17
CA ILE A 67 39.96 -3.02 -7.59
C ILE A 67 40.55 -1.73 -8.17
N PRO A 68 41.79 -1.73 -8.68
CA PRO A 68 42.36 -0.56 -9.32
C PRO A 68 41.65 -0.27 -10.64
N GLU A 69 41.92 0.90 -11.21
CA GLU A 69 41.49 1.20 -12.56
C GLU A 69 42.03 0.15 -13.55
N GLY A 70 41.17 -0.30 -14.46
CA GLY A 70 41.45 -1.41 -15.35
C GLY A 70 40.17 -2.16 -15.70
N ARG A 71 40.22 -2.97 -16.75
CA ARG A 71 39.09 -3.79 -17.20
C ARG A 71 39.43 -5.26 -17.10
N PHE A 72 38.91 -5.92 -16.09
CA PHE A 72 39.21 -7.30 -15.77
C PHE A 72 38.20 -8.21 -16.45
N ARG A 73 38.67 -8.96 -17.45
CA ARG A 73 37.86 -9.98 -18.13
C ARG A 73 37.81 -11.22 -17.26
N ILE A 74 36.61 -11.74 -17.01
CA ILE A 74 36.38 -13.01 -16.32
C ILE A 74 35.50 -13.93 -17.16
N THR A 75 35.58 -15.23 -16.88
CA THR A 75 34.85 -16.29 -17.61
C THR A 75 33.89 -17.08 -16.72
N ARG A 76 33.92 -16.86 -15.40
CA ARG A 76 32.93 -17.37 -14.44
C ARG A 76 32.75 -16.39 -13.28
N ALA A 77 31.63 -16.50 -12.57
CA ALA A 77 31.37 -15.67 -11.40
C ALA A 77 32.44 -15.87 -10.32
N LEU A 78 32.80 -14.76 -9.67
CA LEU A 78 33.72 -14.71 -8.54
C LEU A 78 32.93 -14.80 -7.24
N GLN A 79 33.38 -15.64 -6.32
CA GLN A 79 32.74 -15.80 -5.02
C GLN A 79 33.38 -14.86 -4.00
N VAL A 80 32.57 -13.95 -3.46
CA VAL A 80 32.96 -13.04 -2.37
C VAL A 80 32.75 -13.70 -1.01
N LYS A 81 33.40 -13.19 0.03
CA LYS A 81 33.34 -13.73 1.40
C LYS A 81 32.33 -12.98 2.29
N PRO A 82 31.86 -13.57 3.39
CA PRO A 82 30.95 -12.89 4.32
C PRO A 82 31.57 -11.57 4.81
N GLY A 83 30.79 -10.48 4.81
CA GLY A 83 31.21 -9.14 5.23
C GLY A 83 32.32 -8.50 4.39
N GLN A 84 32.72 -9.10 3.27
CA GLN A 84 33.83 -8.60 2.46
C GLN A 84 33.43 -7.33 1.70
N ILE A 85 34.29 -6.32 1.77
CA ILE A 85 34.15 -5.10 0.98
C ILE A 85 34.91 -5.28 -0.34
N VAL A 86 34.25 -5.05 -1.47
CA VAL A 86 34.86 -5.04 -2.80
C VAL A 86 34.54 -3.72 -3.46
N ALA A 87 35.56 -2.88 -3.67
CA ALA A 87 35.34 -1.52 -4.13
C ALA A 87 36.34 -1.04 -5.19
N GLY A 88 35.88 -0.18 -6.09
CA GLY A 88 36.75 0.67 -6.90
C GLY A 88 37.18 1.93 -6.15
N LEU A 89 38.28 2.54 -6.58
CA LEU A 89 38.85 3.74 -5.96
C LEU A 89 37.98 5.01 -6.10
N ALA A 90 37.18 5.09 -7.15
CA ALA A 90 36.34 6.25 -7.45
C ALA A 90 35.05 5.79 -8.14
N ARG A 91 33.99 6.60 -8.01
CA ARG A 91 32.73 6.36 -8.73
C ARG A 91 32.98 6.20 -10.21
N VAL A 92 32.31 5.22 -10.79
CA VAL A 92 32.50 4.86 -12.19
C VAL A 92 31.50 5.62 -13.05
N GLY A 93 32.02 6.41 -13.99
CA GLY A 93 31.25 7.06 -15.05
C GLY A 93 31.06 6.17 -16.28
N SER A 94 30.75 6.77 -17.43
CA SER A 94 30.66 6.06 -18.71
C SER A 94 32.04 5.61 -19.22
N GLY A 95 32.47 4.42 -18.82
CA GLY A 95 33.57 3.68 -19.45
C GLY A 95 34.97 3.83 -18.83
N THR A 96 35.11 4.54 -17.72
CA THR A 96 36.37 4.75 -16.97
C THR A 96 36.29 4.15 -15.56
N GLY A 97 37.40 3.68 -15.00
CA GLY A 97 37.47 3.13 -13.65
C GLY A 97 37.62 1.60 -13.59
N ALA A 98 37.38 1.04 -12.41
CA ALA A 98 37.53 -0.38 -12.11
C ALA A 98 36.35 -1.20 -12.69
N ALA A 99 36.62 -2.02 -13.69
CA ALA A 99 35.59 -2.78 -14.41
C ALA A 99 35.80 -4.29 -14.31
N ILE A 100 34.76 -5.05 -13.94
CA ILE A 100 34.74 -6.51 -14.01
C ILE A 100 33.71 -6.91 -15.06
N VAL A 101 34.17 -7.62 -16.09
CA VAL A 101 33.33 -7.98 -17.25
C VAL A 101 33.33 -9.50 -17.43
N ASN A 102 32.18 -10.12 -17.23
CA ASN A 102 31.96 -11.51 -17.60
C ASN A 102 31.42 -11.59 -19.03
N THR A 103 32.14 -12.29 -19.89
CA THR A 103 31.79 -12.41 -21.32
C THR A 103 31.00 -13.66 -21.66
N VAL A 104 30.74 -14.53 -20.69
CA VAL A 104 30.06 -15.81 -20.89
C VAL A 104 28.56 -15.65 -20.65
N ALA A 105 27.75 -16.21 -21.55
CA ALA A 105 26.30 -16.26 -21.39
C ALA A 105 25.90 -17.03 -20.13
N GLY A 106 24.93 -16.52 -19.37
CA GLY A 106 24.57 -17.00 -18.04
C GLY A 106 25.62 -16.70 -16.95
N GLY A 107 26.70 -16.00 -17.27
CA GLY A 107 27.77 -15.64 -16.34
C GLY A 107 27.40 -14.50 -15.40
N GLY A 108 28.16 -14.37 -14.30
CA GLY A 108 28.03 -13.29 -13.33
C GLY A 108 29.36 -12.66 -12.93
N CYS A 109 29.35 -11.59 -12.13
CA CYS A 109 30.56 -10.94 -11.64
C CYS A 109 30.88 -11.32 -10.20
N LEU A 110 30.11 -10.81 -9.24
CA LEU A 110 30.37 -10.91 -7.80
C LEU A 110 29.20 -11.61 -7.11
N TRP A 111 29.42 -12.87 -6.74
CA TRP A 111 28.39 -13.75 -6.17
C TRP A 111 28.70 -14.12 -4.74
N TYR A 112 27.66 -14.20 -3.93
CA TYR A 112 27.67 -14.83 -2.62
C TYR A 112 26.59 -15.90 -2.63
N THR A 113 26.89 -17.10 -3.13
CA THR A 113 25.87 -18.12 -3.40
C THR A 113 26.20 -19.50 -2.84
N GLN A 114 27.36 -19.64 -2.19
CA GLN A 114 27.87 -20.93 -1.71
C GLN A 114 27.65 -21.14 -0.21
N ASP A 115 27.25 -20.11 0.53
CA ASP A 115 26.97 -20.22 1.95
C ASP A 115 25.61 -20.87 2.18
N THR A 116 25.61 -21.96 2.94
CA THR A 116 24.43 -22.74 3.32
C THR A 116 24.06 -22.59 4.79
N ALA A 117 24.76 -21.71 5.52
CA ALA A 117 24.41 -21.37 6.88
C ALA A 117 22.95 -20.92 6.93
N THR A 118 22.22 -21.31 7.97
CA THR A 118 20.81 -20.91 8.14
C THR A 118 20.66 -19.79 9.16
N GLY A 119 21.75 -19.28 9.72
CA GLY A 119 21.76 -18.15 10.66
C GLY A 119 22.04 -16.80 10.00
N GLN A 120 22.18 -15.76 10.82
CA GLN A 120 22.59 -14.42 10.38
C GLN A 120 24.05 -14.43 9.92
N GLN A 121 24.31 -13.80 8.77
CA GLN A 121 25.65 -13.65 8.22
C GLN A 121 25.85 -12.22 7.72
N PRO A 122 27.01 -11.59 7.98
CA PRO A 122 27.31 -10.29 7.40
C PRO A 122 27.44 -10.43 5.89
N MET A 123 26.76 -9.57 5.14
CA MET A 123 26.78 -9.66 3.68
C MET A 123 27.89 -8.83 3.05
N PRO A 124 28.35 -9.22 1.85
CA PRO A 124 29.33 -8.43 1.12
C PRO A 124 28.84 -7.02 0.79
N MET A 125 29.79 -6.10 0.67
CA MET A 125 29.55 -4.70 0.31
C MET A 125 30.27 -4.37 -1.00
N ILE A 126 29.53 -3.98 -2.02
CA ILE A 126 30.06 -3.70 -3.36
C ILE A 126 29.94 -2.22 -3.66
N ALA A 127 31.04 -1.56 -4.02
CA ALA A 127 31.00 -0.13 -4.28
C ALA A 127 31.84 0.33 -5.46
N ASN A 128 31.37 1.35 -6.19
CA ASN A 128 32.16 2.09 -7.17
C ASN A 128 32.81 1.20 -8.25
N LEU A 129 32.07 0.22 -8.78
CA LEU A 129 32.54 -0.66 -9.85
C LEU A 129 31.70 -0.51 -11.11
N PHE A 130 32.32 -0.74 -12.27
CA PHE A 130 31.62 -1.11 -13.48
C PHE A 130 31.49 -2.64 -13.54
N LEU A 131 30.27 -3.15 -13.66
CA LEU A 131 30.02 -4.59 -13.75
C LEU A 131 29.20 -4.88 -15.00
N SER A 132 29.63 -5.86 -15.79
CA SER A 132 28.85 -6.32 -16.95
C SER A 132 28.86 -7.84 -17.05
N ALA A 133 27.67 -8.42 -17.05
CA ALA A 133 27.38 -9.85 -17.14
C ALA A 133 25.87 -10.03 -17.37
N ASP A 134 25.39 -11.28 -17.40
CA ASP A 134 23.94 -11.55 -17.34
C ASP A 134 23.43 -11.49 -15.88
N PHE A 135 24.28 -11.85 -14.91
CA PHE A 135 23.98 -11.79 -13.47
C PHE A 135 25.10 -11.13 -12.65
N PRO A 136 25.33 -9.81 -12.77
CA PRO A 136 26.50 -9.14 -12.20
C PRO A 136 26.64 -9.30 -10.69
N ILE A 137 25.58 -9.04 -9.91
CA ILE A 137 25.57 -9.19 -8.46
C ILE A 137 24.47 -10.16 -8.04
N ARG A 138 24.83 -11.18 -7.27
CA ARG A 138 23.89 -12.19 -6.75
C ARG A 138 24.25 -12.55 -5.32
N PHE A 139 23.43 -12.14 -4.36
CA PHE A 139 23.55 -12.52 -2.95
C PHE A 139 22.44 -13.49 -2.59
N ASN A 140 22.86 -14.69 -2.20
CA ASN A 140 22.10 -15.93 -2.23
C ASN A 140 21.55 -16.24 -3.65
N ASP A 141 21.37 -17.51 -3.96
CA ASP A 141 20.87 -17.90 -5.28
C ASP A 141 19.32 -17.80 -5.31
N PRO A 142 18.70 -16.97 -6.17
CA PRO A 142 17.24 -16.85 -6.25
C PRO A 142 16.55 -18.11 -6.81
N GLU A 143 17.25 -18.94 -7.58
CA GLU A 143 16.69 -20.14 -8.22
C GLU A 143 16.90 -21.40 -7.36
N ARG A 144 17.98 -21.44 -6.57
CA ARG A 144 18.37 -22.61 -5.77
C ARG A 144 18.22 -22.42 -4.26
N GLY A 145 18.23 -21.19 -3.78
CA GLY A 145 18.06 -20.86 -2.37
C GLY A 145 16.61 -21.04 -1.94
N GLN A 146 16.39 -21.76 -0.84
CA GLN A 146 15.11 -21.96 -0.19
C GLN A 146 15.03 -21.03 1.01
N ILE A 147 14.06 -20.13 0.97
CA ILE A 147 13.79 -19.18 2.04
C ILE A 147 12.93 -19.86 3.11
N GLY A 148 13.34 -19.75 4.37
CA GLY A 148 12.61 -20.28 5.52
C GLY A 148 13.34 -20.00 6.83
N ASP A 149 12.78 -20.51 7.93
CA ASP A 149 13.43 -20.49 9.24
C ASP A 149 14.10 -21.83 9.56
N GLY A 150 15.25 -21.77 10.25
CA GLY A 150 15.96 -22.94 10.77
C GLY A 150 16.16 -24.03 9.70
N PRO A 151 15.73 -25.29 9.94
CA PRO A 151 15.91 -26.39 9.00
C PRO A 151 15.16 -26.25 7.66
N ARG A 152 14.21 -25.32 7.53
CA ARG A 152 13.48 -25.06 6.27
C ARG A 152 14.24 -24.15 5.32
N SER A 153 15.34 -23.55 5.77
CA SER A 153 16.23 -22.71 4.97
C SER A 153 17.46 -23.50 4.51
N ASN A 154 18.01 -23.17 3.35
CA ASN A 154 19.35 -23.63 2.94
C ASN A 154 20.30 -22.46 2.60
N ILE A 155 19.90 -21.24 2.95
CA ILE A 155 20.64 -19.99 2.75
C ILE A 155 20.59 -19.13 4.01
N PRO A 156 21.58 -18.22 4.18
CA PRO A 156 21.68 -17.39 5.38
C PRO A 156 20.67 -16.25 5.40
N TYR A 157 20.43 -15.72 6.59
CA TYR A 157 19.86 -14.39 6.75
C TYR A 157 20.97 -13.38 6.47
N GLY A 158 20.94 -12.77 5.29
CA GLY A 158 21.98 -11.84 4.89
C GLY A 158 21.80 -10.49 5.55
N MET A 159 22.72 -10.09 6.42
CA MET A 159 22.61 -8.85 7.20
C MET A 159 23.45 -7.73 6.61
N VAL A 160 22.84 -6.54 6.51
CA VAL A 160 23.47 -5.26 6.15
C VAL A 160 24.25 -5.28 4.80
N PRO A 161 23.70 -5.85 3.71
CA PRO A 161 24.34 -5.75 2.40
C PRO A 161 24.33 -4.32 1.87
N LEU A 162 25.34 -4.00 1.05
CA LEU A 162 25.46 -2.71 0.38
C LEU A 162 25.83 -2.90 -1.09
N VAL A 163 25.11 -2.24 -1.98
CA VAL A 163 25.57 -1.99 -3.36
C VAL A 163 25.46 -0.50 -3.63
N ARG A 164 26.60 0.17 -3.88
CA ARG A 164 26.64 1.63 -3.96
C ARG A 164 27.49 2.18 -5.10
N GLY A 165 26.99 3.18 -5.81
CA GLY A 165 27.81 3.94 -6.77
C GLY A 165 28.32 3.10 -7.96
N CYS A 166 27.69 1.95 -8.22
CA CYS A 166 28.08 1.03 -9.28
C CYS A 166 27.37 1.38 -10.60
N ARG A 167 28.05 1.11 -11.72
CA ARG A 167 27.43 1.05 -13.04
C ARG A 167 27.33 -0.40 -13.47
N ILE A 168 26.10 -0.88 -13.66
CA ILE A 168 25.79 -2.29 -13.88
C ILE A 168 25.05 -2.40 -15.21
N VAL A 169 25.65 -3.06 -16.20
CA VAL A 169 25.14 -3.08 -17.57
C VAL A 169 25.02 -4.52 -18.06
N ALA A 170 23.86 -4.87 -18.60
CA ALA A 170 23.64 -6.20 -19.15
C ALA A 170 24.63 -6.50 -20.27
N ARG A 171 25.22 -7.69 -20.25
CA ARG A 171 26.06 -8.18 -21.36
C ARG A 171 25.23 -8.32 -22.63
N ASP A 172 24.01 -8.85 -22.48
CA ASP A 172 23.02 -8.97 -23.54
C ASP A 172 21.69 -8.38 -23.06
N ARG A 173 21.11 -7.46 -23.85
CA ARG A 173 19.94 -6.68 -23.42
C ARG A 173 18.73 -7.60 -23.24
N GLY A 174 17.96 -7.34 -22.18
CA GLY A 174 16.78 -8.11 -21.81
C GLY A 174 17.07 -9.46 -21.17
N THR A 175 18.33 -9.79 -20.89
CA THR A 175 18.76 -11.04 -20.27
C THR A 175 19.13 -10.85 -18.80
N GLY A 176 18.80 -11.85 -17.97
CA GLY A 176 19.28 -11.96 -16.59
C GLY A 176 18.82 -10.87 -15.62
N THR A 177 19.56 -10.73 -14.52
CA THR A 177 19.22 -9.83 -13.41
C THR A 177 20.44 -8.99 -13.00
N GLY A 178 20.28 -7.67 -12.92
CA GLY A 178 21.37 -6.75 -12.60
C GLY A 178 21.91 -6.92 -11.17
N ILE A 179 21.03 -6.71 -10.19
CA ILE A 179 21.29 -6.97 -8.77
C ILE A 179 20.21 -7.91 -8.25
N ALA A 180 20.61 -9.08 -7.73
CA ALA A 180 19.71 -10.05 -7.14
C ALA A 180 20.04 -10.26 -5.66
N TRP A 181 19.08 -9.94 -4.80
CA TRP A 181 19.12 -10.18 -3.37
C TRP A 181 18.02 -11.18 -2.98
N THR A 182 18.42 -12.25 -2.30
CA THR A 182 17.51 -13.28 -1.79
C THR A 182 17.72 -13.43 -0.30
N LYS A 183 16.69 -13.21 0.52
CA LYS A 183 16.75 -13.30 1.99
C LYS A 183 17.79 -12.33 2.61
N MET A 184 17.74 -11.07 2.20
CA MET A 184 18.62 -9.97 2.66
C MET A 184 17.87 -9.01 3.59
N PHE A 185 18.57 -8.46 4.58
CA PHE A 185 18.01 -7.65 5.67
C PHE A 185 18.84 -6.40 5.94
N ASP A 186 18.17 -5.31 6.28
CA ASP A 186 18.80 -4.06 6.76
C ASP A 186 19.83 -3.45 5.79
N GLY A 187 19.66 -3.72 4.49
CA GLY A 187 20.60 -3.33 3.45
C GLY A 187 20.15 -2.13 2.61
N VAL A 188 21.05 -1.66 1.76
CA VAL A 188 20.75 -0.60 0.79
C VAL A 188 21.40 -0.83 -0.58
N ILE A 189 20.60 -0.63 -1.62
CA ILE A 189 21.05 -0.47 -3.02
C ILE A 189 20.89 1.01 -3.35
N GLU A 190 21.99 1.75 -3.50
CA GLU A 190 21.92 3.19 -3.71
C GLU A 190 22.90 3.78 -4.72
N GLU A 191 22.45 4.86 -5.36
CA GLU A 191 23.27 5.68 -6.26
C GLU A 191 23.93 4.88 -7.39
N CYS A 192 23.29 3.79 -7.81
CA CYS A 192 23.75 2.94 -8.89
C CYS A 192 23.07 3.33 -10.22
N GLN A 193 23.75 3.04 -11.33
CA GLN A 193 23.16 3.04 -12.66
C GLN A 193 23.00 1.59 -13.12
N ILE A 194 21.77 1.11 -13.32
CA ILE A 194 21.47 -0.27 -13.76
C ILE A 194 20.77 -0.22 -15.12
N GLU A 195 21.29 -0.94 -16.11
CA GLU A 195 20.82 -0.82 -17.50
C GLU A 195 20.65 -2.17 -18.20
N GLY A 196 19.45 -2.37 -18.76
CA GLY A 196 19.23 -3.31 -19.86
C GLY A 196 18.98 -4.77 -19.48
N PHE A 197 18.68 -5.11 -18.23
CA PHE A 197 18.43 -6.50 -17.82
C PHE A 197 16.97 -6.91 -18.06
N SER A 198 16.67 -8.21 -17.93
CA SER A 198 15.28 -8.64 -17.78
C SER A 198 14.67 -8.03 -16.52
N THR A 199 15.36 -8.22 -15.41
CA THR A 199 15.05 -7.57 -14.13
C THR A 199 16.25 -6.74 -13.70
N ASN A 200 16.12 -5.43 -13.57
CA ASN A 200 17.26 -4.61 -13.14
C ASN A 200 17.60 -4.89 -11.65
N ILE A 201 16.60 -4.86 -10.78
CA ILE A 201 16.76 -5.10 -9.34
C ILE A 201 15.73 -6.12 -8.85
N LEU A 202 16.20 -7.18 -8.18
CA LEU A 202 15.37 -8.21 -7.55
C LEU A 202 15.61 -8.22 -6.04
N LEU A 203 14.52 -8.12 -5.28
CA LEU A 203 14.43 -8.45 -3.86
C LEU A 203 13.49 -9.65 -3.71
N GLN A 204 14.01 -10.81 -3.28
CA GLN A 204 13.21 -12.01 -3.03
C GLN A 204 13.24 -12.37 -1.55
N GLY A 205 12.11 -12.24 -0.87
CA GLY A 205 11.97 -12.48 0.57
C GLY A 205 12.96 -11.68 1.41
N CYS A 206 13.21 -10.42 1.03
CA CYS A 206 14.14 -9.52 1.73
C CYS A 206 13.37 -8.56 2.64
N ASP A 207 13.91 -8.20 3.81
CA ASP A 207 13.21 -7.31 4.74
C ASP A 207 14.02 -6.06 5.09
N LEU A 208 13.34 -4.95 5.40
CA LEU A 208 13.98 -3.73 5.92
C LEU A 208 15.04 -3.11 4.99
N ASN A 209 14.95 -3.35 3.68
CA ASN A 209 15.92 -2.81 2.72
C ASN A 209 15.45 -1.51 2.07
N ALA A 210 16.40 -0.73 1.59
CA ALA A 210 16.14 0.44 0.75
C ALA A 210 16.73 0.27 -0.67
N VAL A 211 15.90 0.49 -1.69
CA VAL A 211 16.32 0.73 -3.07
C VAL A 211 16.11 2.20 -3.34
N ARG A 212 17.19 3.00 -3.36
CA ARG A 212 17.07 4.46 -3.42
C ARG A 212 18.13 5.19 -4.22
N HIS A 213 17.78 6.36 -4.75
CA HIS A 213 18.72 7.23 -5.48
C HIS A 213 19.38 6.53 -6.69
N ASN A 214 18.79 5.45 -7.21
CA ASN A 214 19.33 4.74 -8.36
C ASN A 214 18.75 5.29 -9.65
N ARG A 215 19.50 5.15 -10.75
CA ARG A 215 18.99 5.29 -12.10
C ARG A 215 18.87 3.91 -12.74
N SER A 216 17.66 3.49 -13.07
CA SER A 216 17.37 2.18 -13.66
C SER A 216 16.77 2.38 -15.04
N VAL A 217 17.37 1.81 -16.08
CA VAL A 217 16.99 2.06 -17.47
C VAL A 217 16.80 0.76 -18.26
N LEU A 218 15.84 0.75 -19.20
CA LEU A 218 15.66 -0.31 -20.21
C LEU A 218 15.46 -1.72 -19.63
N ALA A 219 14.76 -1.86 -18.50
CA ALA A 219 14.39 -3.18 -18.00
C ALA A 219 13.36 -3.82 -18.95
N SER A 220 13.57 -5.05 -19.41
CA SER A 220 12.60 -5.69 -20.31
C SER A 220 11.39 -6.23 -19.56
N ARG A 221 11.52 -6.65 -18.30
CA ARG A 221 10.40 -7.13 -17.46
C ARG A 221 10.16 -6.27 -16.24
N TYR A 222 11.18 -6.00 -15.42
CA TYR A 222 11.01 -5.25 -14.17
C TYR A 222 12.17 -4.30 -13.88
N HIS A 223 11.90 -3.01 -13.63
CA HIS A 223 12.95 -2.15 -13.08
C HIS A 223 13.26 -2.55 -11.63
N VAL A 224 12.22 -2.76 -10.83
CA VAL A 224 12.31 -3.32 -9.48
C VAL A 224 11.26 -4.41 -9.31
N LEU A 225 11.72 -5.60 -8.91
CA LEU A 225 10.88 -6.75 -8.57
C LEU A 225 11.09 -7.06 -7.08
N ASP A 226 10.05 -6.83 -6.27
CA ASP A 226 10.03 -7.05 -4.82
C ASP A 226 9.02 -8.15 -4.48
N LEU A 227 9.51 -9.31 -4.04
CA LEU A 227 8.70 -10.50 -3.83
C LEU A 227 8.67 -10.90 -2.37
N SER A 228 7.48 -11.09 -1.83
CA SER A 228 7.29 -11.83 -0.59
C SER A 228 7.36 -13.34 -0.83
N VAL A 229 7.88 -14.07 0.17
CA VAL A 229 7.96 -15.53 0.18
C VAL A 229 7.59 -16.01 1.58
N SER A 230 6.47 -16.72 1.71
CA SER A 230 5.90 -17.09 3.02
C SER A 230 5.78 -15.85 3.94
N SER A 231 6.49 -15.82 5.07
CA SER A 231 6.55 -14.68 6.00
C SER A 231 7.70 -13.70 5.71
N PHE A 232 8.50 -13.90 4.67
CA PHE A 232 9.61 -13.03 4.30
C PHE A 232 9.23 -12.07 3.17
N GLY A 233 9.97 -10.98 3.01
CA GLY A 233 9.69 -9.92 2.05
C GLY A 233 8.86 -8.82 2.67
N SER A 234 9.44 -8.06 3.61
CA SER A 234 8.71 -7.14 4.47
C SER A 234 9.40 -5.79 4.66
N GLN A 235 8.64 -4.69 4.64
CA GLN A 235 9.14 -3.34 4.95
C GLN A 235 10.30 -2.87 4.04
N ASN A 236 10.36 -3.36 2.81
CA ASN A 236 11.24 -2.77 1.81
C ASN A 236 10.71 -1.40 1.36
N ILE A 237 11.64 -0.48 1.11
CA ILE A 237 11.37 0.87 0.64
C ILE A 237 12.01 1.05 -0.73
N ILE A 238 11.21 1.43 -1.72
CA ILE A 238 11.64 1.81 -3.06
C ILE A 238 11.39 3.30 -3.20
N GLU A 239 12.43 4.12 -3.08
CA GLU A 239 12.28 5.57 -2.96
C GLU A 239 13.28 6.40 -3.75
N HIS A 240 12.84 7.56 -4.25
CA HIS A 240 13.73 8.54 -4.88
C HIS A 240 14.62 7.95 -5.99
N ASN A 241 14.11 6.97 -6.74
CA ASN A 241 14.78 6.42 -7.90
C ASN A 241 14.32 7.13 -9.17
N ASP A 242 15.18 7.09 -10.17
CA ASP A 242 14.98 7.55 -11.53
C ASP A 242 14.80 6.32 -12.44
N LEU A 243 13.56 5.86 -12.59
CA LEU A 243 13.20 4.67 -13.36
C LEU A 243 12.75 5.09 -14.75
N LEU A 244 13.52 4.73 -15.78
CA LEU A 244 13.38 5.32 -17.10
C LEU A 244 13.31 4.27 -18.20
N GLN A 245 12.33 4.42 -19.09
CA GLN A 245 12.20 3.68 -20.34
C GLN A 245 12.07 2.16 -20.17
N ALA A 246 10.89 1.63 -20.46
CA ALA A 246 10.69 0.20 -20.69
C ALA A 246 11.62 -0.34 -21.79
N GLY A 247 12.24 -1.49 -21.53
CA GLY A 247 13.05 -2.23 -22.51
C GLY A 247 12.25 -3.25 -23.34
N SER A 248 10.96 -3.45 -23.04
CA SER A 248 10.04 -4.26 -23.86
C SER A 248 8.58 -3.89 -23.59
N ASP A 249 7.67 -4.46 -24.39
CA ASP A 249 6.21 -4.32 -24.22
C ASP A 249 5.66 -4.96 -22.94
N ALA A 250 6.39 -5.91 -22.37
CA ALA A 250 6.02 -6.62 -21.15
C ALA A 250 6.49 -5.93 -19.87
N CYS A 251 7.21 -4.81 -19.97
CA CYS A 251 7.82 -4.14 -18.82
C CYS A 251 6.79 -3.60 -17.82
N ILE A 252 7.06 -3.84 -16.54
CA ILE A 252 6.43 -3.18 -15.39
C ILE A 252 7.53 -2.46 -14.61
N PHE A 253 7.37 -1.18 -14.28
CA PHE A 253 8.44 -0.43 -13.62
C PHE A 253 8.69 -0.96 -12.20
N VAL A 254 7.65 -1.06 -11.38
CA VAL A 254 7.76 -1.63 -10.04
C VAL A 254 6.71 -2.71 -9.88
N LYS A 255 7.14 -3.94 -9.64
CA LYS A 255 6.29 -5.06 -9.24
C LYS A 255 6.59 -5.39 -7.79
N SER A 256 5.58 -5.31 -6.91
CA SER A 256 5.73 -5.71 -5.52
C SER A 256 4.59 -6.60 -5.04
N SER A 257 4.95 -7.77 -4.51
CA SER A 257 4.10 -8.60 -3.64
C SER A 257 4.51 -8.51 -2.16
N GLY A 258 5.42 -7.58 -1.82
CA GLY A 258 5.98 -7.42 -0.48
C GLY A 258 4.94 -7.10 0.60
N ARG A 259 5.24 -7.53 1.83
CA ARG A 259 4.55 -7.16 3.06
C ARG A 259 5.02 -5.76 3.47
N HIS A 260 4.12 -4.89 3.90
CA HIS A 260 4.47 -3.56 4.40
C HIS A 260 5.35 -2.73 3.43
N ALA A 261 5.21 -2.96 2.13
CA ALA A 261 6.01 -2.33 1.10
C ALA A 261 5.68 -0.85 0.96
N ARG A 262 6.73 -0.03 0.71
CA ARG A 262 6.58 1.41 0.46
C ARG A 262 7.26 1.76 -0.87
N ILE A 263 6.48 2.30 -1.80
CA ILE A 263 6.95 2.74 -3.12
C ILE A 263 6.63 4.23 -3.21
N ARG A 264 7.62 5.09 -3.02
CA ARG A 264 7.35 6.53 -2.87
C ARG A 264 8.40 7.45 -3.44
N ASP A 265 8.00 8.66 -3.79
CA ASP A 265 8.90 9.74 -4.19
C ASP A 265 9.83 9.35 -5.37
N ASN A 266 9.46 8.35 -6.18
CA ASN A 266 10.23 7.97 -7.37
C ASN A 266 9.81 8.82 -8.57
N TYR A 267 10.72 8.97 -9.53
CA TYR A 267 10.41 9.45 -10.86
C TYR A 267 10.37 8.26 -11.82
N LEU A 268 9.21 8.05 -12.44
CA LEU A 268 8.97 6.99 -13.41
C LEU A 268 8.61 7.61 -14.75
N GLU A 269 9.43 7.41 -15.76
CA GLU A 269 9.19 8.02 -17.08
C GLU A 269 9.35 7.01 -18.21
N HIS A 270 8.41 7.04 -19.15
CA HIS A 270 8.62 6.49 -20.48
C HIS A 270 8.40 7.56 -21.55
N GLY A 271 9.40 7.76 -22.41
CA GLY A 271 9.33 8.75 -23.47
C GLY A 271 10.30 8.47 -24.61
N PHE A 272 9.91 8.88 -25.82
CA PHE A 272 10.76 8.87 -27.01
C PHE A 272 11.54 10.18 -27.09
N THR A 273 12.63 10.29 -26.35
CA THR A 273 13.68 11.26 -26.69
C THR A 273 14.73 10.54 -27.54
N GLY A 274 15.53 11.24 -28.35
CA GLY A 274 16.49 10.64 -29.29
C GLY A 274 17.57 9.70 -28.70
N ALA A 275 17.49 9.37 -27.41
CA ALA A 275 18.29 8.37 -26.69
C ALA A 275 17.48 7.14 -26.22
N SER A 276 16.18 7.03 -26.55
CA SER A 276 15.34 5.86 -26.26
C SER A 276 15.70 4.67 -27.16
N ASP A 277 15.45 3.44 -26.70
CA ASP A 277 15.14 2.36 -27.64
C ASP A 277 13.81 2.69 -28.31
N ALA A 278 13.87 3.38 -29.45
CA ALA A 278 12.70 3.88 -30.19
C ALA A 278 11.78 2.76 -30.71
N SER A 279 12.13 1.49 -30.46
CA SER A 279 11.32 0.33 -30.82
C SER A 279 10.18 0.05 -29.84
N VAL A 280 10.32 0.39 -28.54
CA VAL A 280 9.31 0.07 -27.52
C VAL A 280 8.23 1.14 -27.50
N ARG A 281 7.11 0.90 -28.19
CA ARG A 281 6.05 1.91 -28.37
C ARG A 281 4.96 1.92 -27.29
N SER A 282 4.88 0.86 -26.52
CA SER A 282 3.93 0.68 -25.43
C SER A 282 4.48 -0.35 -24.45
N PHE A 283 4.03 -0.32 -23.20
CA PHE A 283 4.44 -1.28 -22.17
C PHE A 283 3.30 -1.56 -21.18
N THR A 284 3.42 -2.61 -20.36
CA THR A 284 2.34 -3.10 -19.49
C THR A 284 1.85 -2.05 -18.49
N GLY A 285 2.73 -1.50 -17.66
CA GLY A 285 2.33 -0.51 -16.66
C GLY A 285 3.44 -0.02 -15.74
N PHE A 286 3.11 0.91 -14.84
CA PHE A 286 4.10 1.52 -13.94
C PHE A 286 4.23 0.76 -12.63
N ILE A 287 3.23 0.82 -11.75
CA ILE A 287 3.33 0.25 -10.40
C ILE A 287 2.28 -0.83 -10.24
N ASP A 288 2.75 -2.05 -10.02
CA ASP A 288 1.94 -3.22 -9.77
C ASP A 288 2.16 -3.75 -8.35
N ALA A 289 1.25 -3.34 -7.46
CA ALA A 289 1.16 -3.78 -6.08
C ALA A 289 0.12 -4.92 -5.96
N SER A 290 0.40 -6.04 -6.60
CA SER A 290 -0.42 -7.26 -6.55
C SER A 290 0.43 -8.52 -6.59
N SER A 291 -0.15 -9.66 -6.22
CA SER A 291 0.46 -10.99 -6.43
C SER A 291 0.27 -11.54 -7.84
N VAL A 292 -0.61 -10.92 -8.64
CA VAL A 292 -0.99 -11.37 -9.98
C VAL A 292 0.22 -11.44 -10.90
N ASP A 293 0.46 -12.58 -11.54
CA ASP A 293 1.61 -12.82 -12.42
C ASP A 293 2.99 -12.59 -11.78
N ALA A 294 3.08 -12.49 -10.44
CA ALA A 294 4.37 -12.41 -9.76
C ALA A 294 5.17 -13.70 -10.04
N PRO A 295 6.42 -13.60 -10.51
CA PRO A 295 7.19 -14.79 -10.86
C PRO A 295 7.52 -15.63 -9.63
N HIS A 296 7.46 -16.95 -9.79
CA HIS A 296 7.98 -17.90 -8.82
C HIS A 296 9.43 -18.23 -9.17
N LEU A 297 10.36 -17.90 -8.27
CA LEU A 297 11.79 -18.17 -8.46
C LEU A 297 12.22 -19.34 -7.56
N GLY A 298 12.68 -20.42 -8.18
CA GLY A 298 13.04 -21.64 -7.47
C GLY A 298 11.85 -22.32 -6.79
N VAL A 299 12.07 -22.82 -5.57
CA VAL A 299 11.04 -23.48 -4.75
C VAL A 299 10.21 -22.50 -3.90
N ASN A 300 10.50 -21.20 -4.00
CA ASN A 300 9.93 -20.19 -3.12
C ASN A 300 8.57 -19.72 -3.64
N GLY A 301 7.50 -20.18 -2.98
CA GLY A 301 6.13 -19.72 -3.21
C GLY A 301 5.89 -18.29 -2.72
N GLY A 302 4.83 -17.65 -3.22
CA GLY A 302 4.45 -16.29 -2.79
C GLY A 302 4.14 -16.19 -1.30
N GLY A 303 4.32 -14.99 -0.73
CA GLY A 303 4.03 -14.70 0.66
C GLY A 303 2.69 -14.02 0.91
N GLU A 304 2.40 -13.79 2.18
CA GLU A 304 1.27 -12.98 2.61
C GLU A 304 1.49 -11.50 2.23
N ARG A 305 0.40 -10.72 2.22
CA ARG A 305 0.43 -9.28 1.94
C ARG A 305 -0.32 -8.58 3.07
N PHE A 306 0.18 -7.43 3.54
CA PHE A 306 -0.43 -6.70 4.67
C PHE A 306 -0.60 -5.22 4.37
N THR A 307 0.44 -4.42 4.58
CA THR A 307 0.39 -3.00 4.26
C THR A 307 1.05 -2.75 2.91
N THR A 308 0.52 -1.85 2.09
CA THR A 308 1.21 -1.36 0.91
C THR A 308 0.90 0.12 0.73
N ILE A 309 1.95 0.94 0.67
CA ILE A 309 1.84 2.39 0.52
C ILE A 309 2.55 2.79 -0.77
N VAL A 310 1.79 3.34 -1.70
CA VAL A 310 2.27 3.92 -2.95
C VAL A 310 1.95 5.42 -2.90
N ALA A 311 2.96 6.27 -2.75
CA ALA A 311 2.70 7.69 -2.51
C ALA A 311 3.71 8.59 -3.21
N ASN A 312 3.27 9.74 -3.73
CA ASN A 312 4.15 10.81 -4.20
C ASN A 312 5.12 10.41 -5.33
N ASN A 313 4.84 9.33 -6.04
CA ASN A 313 5.61 9.00 -7.24
C ASN A 313 5.18 9.94 -8.36
N ARG A 314 6.16 10.53 -9.06
CA ARG A 314 5.92 11.32 -10.26
C ARG A 314 6.00 10.39 -11.46
N ILE A 315 4.91 10.31 -12.22
CA ILE A 315 4.81 9.47 -13.41
C ILE A 315 4.70 10.35 -14.65
N ASP A 316 5.52 10.07 -15.67
CA ASP A 316 5.44 10.69 -16.99
C ASP A 316 5.42 9.61 -18.08
N GLY A 317 4.64 9.82 -19.14
CA GLY A 317 4.49 8.83 -20.22
C GLY A 317 3.34 7.83 -20.05
N VAL A 318 2.30 8.15 -19.27
CA VAL A 318 1.11 7.28 -19.09
C VAL A 318 0.38 6.95 -20.39
N LYS A 319 0.52 7.78 -21.42
CA LYS A 319 -0.04 7.53 -22.76
C LYS A 319 0.43 6.23 -23.42
N TYR A 320 1.59 5.71 -22.98
CA TYR A 320 2.22 4.50 -23.53
C TYR A 320 1.91 3.23 -22.73
N ALA A 321 1.33 3.35 -21.53
CA ALA A 321 0.91 2.19 -20.76
C ALA A 321 -0.36 1.58 -21.37
N HIS A 322 -0.38 0.26 -21.61
CA HIS A 322 -1.50 -0.43 -22.25
C HIS A 322 -2.41 -1.19 -21.29
N ASP A 323 -1.98 -1.49 -20.05
CA ASP A 323 -2.84 -2.16 -19.06
C ASP A 323 -3.18 -1.30 -17.84
N PHE A 324 -2.18 -0.75 -17.13
CA PHE A 324 -2.42 0.05 -15.92
C PHE A 324 -1.35 1.11 -15.67
N VAL A 325 -1.75 2.20 -14.99
CA VAL A 325 -0.77 3.07 -14.30
C VAL A 325 -0.47 2.47 -12.93
N TYR A 326 -1.51 2.23 -12.14
CA TYR A 326 -1.45 1.50 -10.87
C TYR A 326 -2.30 0.23 -10.94
N ARG A 327 -1.73 -0.94 -10.63
CA ARG A 327 -2.46 -2.18 -10.36
C ARG A 327 -2.35 -2.50 -8.88
N TYR A 328 -3.48 -2.79 -8.24
CA TYR A 328 -3.54 -3.05 -6.81
C TYR A 328 -4.47 -4.20 -6.49
N GLU A 329 -4.02 -5.12 -5.66
CA GLU A 329 -4.84 -6.21 -5.14
C GLU A 329 -5.19 -5.92 -3.66
N PRO A 330 -6.47 -5.58 -3.35
CA PRO A 330 -6.91 -5.24 -1.99
C PRO A 330 -7.00 -6.44 -1.04
N ALA A 331 -7.23 -7.65 -1.57
CA ALA A 331 -7.44 -8.83 -0.74
C ALA A 331 -6.17 -9.14 0.10
N GLY A 332 -6.38 -9.50 1.36
CA GLY A 332 -5.31 -9.80 2.33
C GLY A 332 -4.69 -8.57 3.00
N GLN A 333 -4.93 -7.36 2.51
CA GLN A 333 -4.29 -6.15 3.03
C GLN A 333 -4.90 -5.66 4.35
N THR A 334 -4.09 -5.17 5.28
CA THR A 334 -4.54 -4.42 6.47
C THR A 334 -4.54 -2.91 6.23
N TRP A 335 -3.69 -2.42 5.33
CA TRP A 335 -3.71 -1.01 4.93
C TRP A 335 -3.23 -0.86 3.49
N GLY A 336 -4.03 -0.21 2.65
CA GLY A 336 -3.67 0.10 1.28
C GLY A 336 -3.76 1.58 0.99
N GLU A 337 -2.67 2.19 0.57
CA GLU A 337 -2.66 3.60 0.20
C GLU A 337 -2.08 3.79 -1.20
N ILE A 338 -2.80 4.53 -2.03
CA ILE A 338 -2.32 5.01 -3.33
C ILE A 338 -2.64 6.49 -3.43
N VAL A 339 -1.60 7.30 -3.28
CA VAL A 339 -1.67 8.75 -3.43
C VAL A 339 -0.80 9.16 -4.60
N ASP A 340 -1.45 9.63 -5.65
CA ASP A 340 -0.80 10.14 -6.85
C ASP A 340 -1.06 11.65 -6.95
N PRO A 341 -0.10 12.49 -6.50
CA PRO A 341 -0.19 13.93 -6.60
C PRO A 341 0.41 14.48 -7.92
N GLY A 342 0.94 13.62 -8.80
CA GLY A 342 2.00 14.02 -9.73
C GLY A 342 2.13 13.21 -11.01
N THR A 343 1.14 12.39 -11.40
CA THR A 343 1.05 11.90 -12.77
C THR A 343 0.86 13.09 -13.71
N THR A 344 1.85 13.32 -14.57
CA THR A 344 1.94 14.43 -15.50
C THR A 344 2.02 13.93 -16.94
N GLY A 345 1.79 14.82 -17.90
CA GLY A 345 1.86 14.51 -19.32
C GLY A 345 0.49 14.27 -19.96
N GLU A 346 0.52 13.79 -21.20
CA GLU A 346 -0.70 13.47 -21.96
C GLU A 346 -1.48 12.31 -21.30
N PRO A 347 -2.83 12.36 -21.32
CA PRO A 347 -3.68 11.29 -20.79
C PRO A 347 -3.38 9.93 -21.43
N VAL A 348 -3.79 8.87 -20.75
CA VAL A 348 -3.67 7.50 -21.27
C VAL A 348 -4.35 7.38 -22.64
N SER A 349 -3.61 6.93 -23.66
CA SER A 349 -4.12 6.68 -25.02
C SER A 349 -3.96 5.22 -25.49
N ALA A 350 -3.10 4.44 -24.84
CA ALA A 350 -2.85 3.04 -25.19
C ALA A 350 -3.78 2.03 -24.46
N GLY A 351 -4.75 2.50 -23.68
CA GLY A 351 -5.81 1.66 -23.09
C GLY A 351 -5.70 1.37 -21.59
N ALA A 352 -4.65 1.83 -20.92
CA ALA A 352 -4.49 1.60 -19.48
C ALA A 352 -5.59 2.28 -18.61
N ALA A 353 -5.93 1.63 -17.50
CA ALA A 353 -6.64 2.28 -16.40
C ALA A 353 -5.66 3.00 -15.47
N TYR A 354 -6.00 4.20 -14.98
CA TYR A 354 -5.17 4.86 -13.96
C TYR A 354 -5.06 4.02 -12.70
N LEU A 355 -6.18 3.52 -12.18
CA LEU A 355 -6.20 2.56 -11.07
C LEU A 355 -6.99 1.31 -11.48
N LYS A 356 -6.29 0.18 -11.53
CA LYS A 356 -6.84 -1.15 -11.79
C LYS A 356 -6.81 -1.97 -10.50
N LEU A 357 -7.97 -2.13 -9.86
CA LEU A 357 -8.11 -3.05 -8.74
C LEU A 357 -8.30 -4.47 -9.26
N VAL A 358 -7.63 -5.47 -8.67
CA VAL A 358 -7.69 -6.86 -9.12
C VAL A 358 -7.79 -7.85 -7.95
N ASP A 359 -8.34 -9.04 -8.22
CA ASP A 359 -8.20 -10.19 -7.32
C ASP A 359 -6.89 -10.97 -7.62
N GLN A 360 -6.62 -11.99 -6.81
CA GLN A 360 -5.44 -12.86 -6.94
C GLN A 360 -5.35 -13.61 -8.29
N THR A 361 -6.44 -13.67 -9.06
CA THR A 361 -6.47 -14.29 -10.40
C THR A 361 -6.25 -13.28 -11.53
N GLY A 362 -6.12 -11.99 -11.20
CA GLY A 362 -5.98 -10.91 -12.16
C GLY A 362 -7.30 -10.37 -12.70
N ARG A 363 -8.45 -10.80 -12.16
CA ARG A 363 -9.75 -10.27 -12.58
C ARG A 363 -9.96 -8.89 -11.99
N ASN A 364 -10.51 -7.99 -12.81
CA ASN A 364 -10.82 -6.64 -12.38
C ASN A 364 -11.87 -6.65 -11.26
N LEU A 365 -11.56 -5.92 -10.20
CA LEU A 365 -12.47 -5.65 -9.10
C LEU A 365 -13.10 -4.27 -9.27
N ASP A 366 -14.35 -4.18 -8.85
CA ASP A 366 -15.09 -2.93 -8.78
C ASP A 366 -15.46 -2.54 -7.35
N ALA A 367 -14.98 -3.29 -6.37
CA ALA A 367 -15.20 -3.08 -4.95
C ALA A 367 -13.98 -3.57 -4.14
N VAL A 368 -13.82 -3.06 -2.92
CA VAL A 368 -12.76 -3.48 -1.97
C VAL A 368 -13.37 -4.12 -0.73
N PRO A 369 -12.69 -5.11 -0.12
CA PRO A 369 -13.19 -5.77 1.08
C PRO A 369 -13.31 -4.82 2.27
N PHE A 370 -14.34 -5.08 3.08
CA PHE A 370 -14.43 -4.66 4.46
C PHE A 370 -13.79 -5.75 5.32
N LEU A 371 -12.51 -5.65 5.71
CA LEU A 371 -11.96 -6.63 6.66
C LEU A 371 -12.19 -6.13 8.09
N PHE A 372 -13.11 -6.82 8.78
CA PHE A 372 -13.45 -6.60 10.17
C PHE A 372 -13.38 -7.89 10.96
N ASN A 373 -12.44 -7.97 11.89
CA ASN A 373 -12.59 -8.75 13.11
C ASN A 373 -11.87 -8.03 14.27
N GLU A 374 -11.92 -8.61 15.46
CA GLU A 374 -11.31 -8.04 16.68
C GLU A 374 -9.77 -7.92 16.62
N ILE A 375 -9.13 -8.47 15.58
CA ILE A 375 -7.67 -8.62 15.50
C ILE A 375 -7.07 -7.77 14.37
N ASN A 376 -7.72 -7.69 13.21
CA ASN A 376 -7.18 -7.01 12.03
C ASN A 376 -8.23 -6.13 11.36
N THR A 377 -7.85 -4.90 11.15
CA THR A 377 -8.66 -3.89 10.48
C THR A 377 -8.06 -3.64 9.11
N CYS A 378 -8.92 -3.47 8.11
CA CYS A 378 -8.49 -3.05 6.78
C CYS A 378 -8.98 -1.66 6.48
N ALA A 379 -8.06 -0.83 6.01
CA ALA A 379 -8.36 0.50 5.57
C ALA A 379 -7.64 0.84 4.26
N PHE A 380 -8.30 1.63 3.44
CA PHE A 380 -7.84 2.02 2.13
C PHE A 380 -7.92 3.52 1.94
N ALA A 381 -6.94 4.11 1.27
CA ALA A 381 -6.91 5.51 0.90
C ALA A 381 -6.41 5.67 -0.54
N PHE A 382 -7.30 6.03 -1.46
CA PHE A 382 -7.00 6.22 -2.88
C PHE A 382 -7.28 7.67 -3.29
N ARG A 383 -6.26 8.36 -3.80
CA ARG A 383 -6.33 9.79 -4.12
C ARG A 383 -5.59 10.09 -5.41
N SER A 384 -6.35 10.46 -6.44
CA SER A 384 -5.85 11.00 -7.72
C SER A 384 -7.04 11.41 -8.58
N PRO A 385 -7.01 12.58 -9.24
CA PRO A 385 -8.07 12.98 -10.18
C PRO A 385 -8.41 11.92 -11.24
N GLY A 386 -7.42 11.10 -11.64
CA GLY A 386 -7.58 10.04 -12.64
C GLY A 386 -8.23 8.74 -12.14
N PHE A 387 -8.43 8.57 -10.84
CA PHE A 387 -8.92 7.29 -10.27
C PHE A 387 -10.44 7.08 -10.38
N GLY A 388 -11.16 8.00 -11.01
CA GLY A 388 -12.61 7.89 -11.20
C GLY A 388 -13.34 7.78 -9.87
N ARG A 389 -14.17 6.74 -9.71
CA ARG A 389 -14.96 6.49 -8.48
C ARG A 389 -14.13 6.26 -7.22
N TRP A 390 -12.84 5.93 -7.39
CA TRP A 390 -11.91 5.73 -6.29
C TRP A 390 -11.18 7.00 -5.89
N ASN A 391 -11.32 8.10 -6.65
CA ASN A 391 -10.70 9.36 -6.28
C ASN A 391 -11.29 9.91 -4.98
N GLY A 392 -10.44 10.14 -3.99
CA GLY A 392 -10.85 10.64 -2.67
C GLY A 392 -11.45 9.55 -1.78
N TYR A 393 -11.46 8.29 -2.22
CA TYR A 393 -11.92 7.19 -1.40
C TYR A 393 -10.97 6.99 -0.23
N ALA A 394 -11.49 7.09 0.99
CA ALA A 394 -10.77 6.80 2.21
C ALA A 394 -11.71 6.12 3.19
N THR A 395 -11.26 5.03 3.81
CA THR A 395 -12.00 4.42 4.92
C THR A 395 -11.64 5.11 6.23
N ASN A 396 -12.64 5.50 7.01
CA ASN A 396 -12.53 6.04 8.36
C ASN A 396 -12.88 4.96 9.39
N THR A 397 -12.21 5.05 10.53
CA THR A 397 -12.31 4.23 11.72
C THR A 397 -13.36 4.70 12.73
N ASP A 398 -14.03 5.82 12.45
CA ASP A 398 -14.91 6.46 13.43
C ASP A 398 -16.35 5.89 13.38
N PRO A 399 -16.90 5.50 14.54
CA PRO A 399 -18.29 5.10 14.63
C PRO A 399 -19.23 6.24 14.21
N ALA A 400 -19.97 6.05 13.12
CA ALA A 400 -20.93 7.03 12.61
C ALA A 400 -22.38 6.55 12.74
N SER A 401 -23.30 7.45 13.04
CA SER A 401 -24.75 7.19 12.95
C SER A 401 -25.23 7.14 11.50
N THR A 402 -24.40 7.52 10.53
CA THR A 402 -24.61 7.33 9.10
C THR A 402 -23.50 6.44 8.58
N ILE A 403 -23.83 5.28 8.02
CA ILE A 403 -22.89 4.25 7.59
C ILE A 403 -22.88 4.19 6.06
N ASP A 404 -21.70 4.25 5.44
CA ASP A 404 -21.48 4.16 4.00
C ASP A 404 -20.16 3.45 3.65
N GLY A 405 -19.77 3.43 2.38
CA GLY A 405 -18.54 2.76 1.95
C GLY A 405 -17.23 3.34 2.53
N THR A 406 -17.28 4.55 3.07
CA THR A 406 -16.13 5.30 3.60
C THR A 406 -16.02 5.26 5.12
N ASN A 407 -17.06 4.95 5.88
CA ASN A 407 -16.97 4.91 7.35
C ASN A 407 -17.45 3.58 7.95
N CYS A 408 -17.50 2.56 7.11
CA CYS A 408 -17.70 1.18 7.54
C CYS A 408 -16.48 0.57 8.25
N SER A 409 -15.48 1.35 8.71
CA SER A 409 -14.25 0.81 9.32
C SER A 409 -14.07 1.16 10.80
N MET A 410 -13.55 0.19 11.56
CA MET A 410 -13.16 0.13 12.99
C MET A 410 -14.13 0.63 14.08
N PHE A 411 -14.16 -0.13 15.19
CA PHE A 411 -14.91 0.14 16.43
C PHE A 411 -16.40 0.50 16.27
N GLY A 412 -17.09 -0.36 15.50
CA GLY A 412 -18.54 -0.57 15.46
C GLY A 412 -19.12 -0.19 14.09
N PRO A 413 -19.63 -1.12 13.25
CA PRO A 413 -20.07 -2.49 13.52
C PRO A 413 -19.12 -3.64 13.10
N VAL A 414 -19.03 -4.70 13.90
CA VAL A 414 -18.37 -5.97 13.53
C VAL A 414 -19.19 -6.71 12.47
N LEU A 415 -18.56 -7.07 11.35
CA LEU A 415 -19.16 -7.87 10.28
C LEU A 415 -19.02 -9.37 10.56
N PHE A 416 -20.12 -10.06 10.82
CA PHE A 416 -20.12 -11.52 10.98
C PHE A 416 -21.27 -12.19 10.22
N GLY A 417 -21.18 -13.50 10.07
CA GLY A 417 -22.02 -14.31 9.20
C GLY A 417 -21.16 -15.23 8.36
N ASP A 418 -21.77 -16.28 7.79
CA ASP A 418 -21.06 -17.25 6.97
C ASP A 418 -20.40 -16.56 5.78
N GLN A 419 -19.10 -16.29 5.89
CA GLN A 419 -18.28 -15.60 4.90
C GLN A 419 -18.74 -14.17 4.51
N ALA A 420 -19.48 -13.45 5.36
CA ALA A 420 -20.05 -12.13 5.03
C ALA A 420 -19.03 -11.10 4.49
N HIS A 421 -17.79 -11.13 4.99
CA HIS A 421 -16.66 -10.30 4.54
C HIS A 421 -16.30 -10.47 3.06
N ARG A 422 -16.74 -11.57 2.42
CA ARG A 422 -16.52 -11.85 0.98
C ARG A 422 -17.64 -11.29 0.11
N PHE A 423 -18.76 -10.91 0.70
CA PHE A 423 -19.96 -10.52 -0.03
C PHE A 423 -20.42 -9.10 0.28
N VAL A 424 -19.97 -8.50 1.38
CA VAL A 424 -20.22 -7.07 1.67
C VAL A 424 -18.92 -6.31 1.48
N MET A 425 -18.92 -5.35 0.56
CA MET A 425 -17.73 -4.62 0.12
C MET A 425 -18.00 -3.12 -0.07
N ALA A 426 -16.95 -2.31 -0.08
CA ALA A 426 -17.05 -0.91 -0.47
C ALA A 426 -16.84 -0.73 -1.98
N ARG A 427 -17.67 0.10 -2.60
CA ARG A 427 -17.50 0.55 -3.99
C ARG A 427 -17.52 2.08 -4.00
N GLY A 428 -16.34 2.70 -3.98
CA GLY A 428 -16.23 4.12 -3.68
C GLY A 428 -16.92 4.43 -2.34
N ASN A 429 -17.80 5.42 -2.29
CA ASN A 429 -18.52 5.79 -1.07
C ASN A 429 -19.78 4.95 -0.77
N ARG A 430 -19.95 3.78 -1.40
CA ARG A 430 -21.15 2.93 -1.23
C ARG A 430 -20.81 1.59 -0.63
N ILE A 431 -21.79 0.99 0.03
CA ILE A 431 -21.79 -0.41 0.45
C ILE A 431 -22.41 -1.23 -0.68
N VAL A 432 -21.82 -2.37 -1.01
CA VAL A 432 -22.35 -3.31 -2.00
C VAL A 432 -22.47 -4.68 -1.38
N VAL A 433 -23.67 -5.26 -1.47
CA VAL A 433 -23.94 -6.66 -1.12
C VAL A 433 -23.95 -7.47 -2.42
N LEU A 434 -22.88 -8.22 -2.63
CA LEU A 434 -22.67 -9.08 -3.80
C LEU A 434 -23.65 -10.26 -3.82
N ASN A 435 -23.83 -10.85 -4.99
CA ASN A 435 -24.61 -12.07 -5.17
C ASN A 435 -23.96 -13.25 -4.43
N GLY A 436 -24.78 -14.16 -3.91
CA GLY A 436 -24.32 -15.39 -3.28
C GLY A 436 -24.01 -15.25 -1.79
N LEU A 437 -24.43 -14.16 -1.13
CA LEU A 437 -24.40 -14.09 0.34
C LEU A 437 -25.20 -15.28 0.90
N PRO A 438 -24.57 -16.21 1.66
CA PRO A 438 -25.17 -17.52 1.94
C PRO A 438 -26.21 -17.50 3.07
N SER A 439 -26.14 -16.52 3.97
CA SER A 439 -27.10 -16.38 5.08
C SER A 439 -27.43 -14.90 5.33
N ARG A 440 -26.65 -14.26 6.20
CA ARG A 440 -26.80 -12.86 6.57
C ARG A 440 -25.44 -12.22 6.81
N ALA A 441 -25.41 -10.90 6.65
CA ALA A 441 -24.29 -10.06 7.01
C ALA A 441 -24.69 -9.18 8.19
N SER A 442 -24.18 -9.48 9.37
CA SER A 442 -24.51 -8.78 10.61
C SER A 442 -23.57 -7.60 10.83
N PHE A 443 -24.13 -6.42 11.07
CA PHE A 443 -23.46 -5.19 11.47
C PHE A 443 -23.74 -4.94 12.96
N SER A 444 -22.74 -5.19 13.81
CA SER A 444 -22.91 -5.18 15.27
C SER A 444 -22.05 -4.18 16.04
N PHE A 445 -22.69 -3.36 16.87
CA PHE A 445 -22.08 -2.37 17.76
C PHE A 445 -21.75 -2.95 19.13
N ALA A 446 -20.77 -2.36 19.82
CA ALA A 446 -20.42 -2.79 21.18
C ALA A 446 -21.62 -2.65 22.13
N SER A 447 -21.70 -3.50 23.15
CA SER A 447 -22.83 -3.48 24.11
C SER A 447 -22.89 -2.21 24.95
N ASN A 448 -21.78 -1.49 25.08
CA ASN A 448 -21.66 -0.20 25.76
C ASN A 448 -21.59 1.00 24.81
N ASP A 449 -21.99 0.84 23.54
CA ASP A 449 -21.99 1.94 22.58
C ASP A 449 -23.06 2.98 22.94
N GLU A 450 -22.62 4.18 23.32
CA GLU A 450 -23.47 5.26 23.83
C GLU A 450 -24.56 5.71 22.84
N ARG A 451 -24.42 5.38 21.55
CA ARG A 451 -25.47 5.66 20.54
C ARG A 451 -26.74 4.86 20.80
N PHE A 452 -26.64 3.70 21.47
CA PHE A 452 -27.75 2.79 21.74
C PHE A 452 -28.09 2.76 23.23
N VAL A 453 -29.16 3.46 23.60
CA VAL A 453 -29.63 3.55 24.99
C VAL A 453 -30.63 2.42 25.27
N PRO A 454 -30.44 1.61 26.33
CA PRO A 454 -31.36 0.53 26.69
C PRO A 454 -32.80 1.01 26.91
N GLY A 455 -33.77 0.28 26.34
CA GLY A 455 -35.20 0.61 26.43
C GLY A 455 -35.69 1.61 25.37
N HIS A 456 -34.79 2.17 24.54
CA HIS A 456 -35.17 3.15 23.53
C HIS A 456 -35.37 2.52 22.14
N ARG A 457 -36.23 3.15 21.34
CA ARG A 457 -36.50 2.76 19.95
C ARG A 457 -35.63 3.54 18.98
N TYR A 458 -35.19 2.88 17.92
CA TYR A 458 -34.36 3.44 16.86
C TYR A 458 -34.97 3.10 15.50
N ARG A 459 -35.06 4.12 14.63
CA ARG A 459 -35.37 3.99 13.22
C ARG A 459 -34.08 3.96 12.42
N TYR A 460 -33.94 2.95 11.59
CA TYR A 460 -32.89 2.90 10.60
C TYR A 460 -33.45 3.30 9.24
N VAL A 461 -32.64 3.99 8.46
CA VAL A 461 -33.02 4.42 7.12
C VAL A 461 -31.92 4.09 6.12
N ALA A 462 -32.19 3.16 5.21
CA ALA A 462 -31.28 2.81 4.14
C ALA A 462 -31.72 3.48 2.83
N THR A 463 -30.75 3.98 2.05
CA THR A 463 -30.98 4.36 0.65
C THR A 463 -30.33 3.32 -0.23
N ALA A 464 -31.14 2.48 -0.90
CA ALA A 464 -30.64 1.29 -1.58
C ALA A 464 -31.31 1.05 -2.94
N ARG A 465 -30.63 0.31 -3.81
CA ARG A 465 -31.12 -0.18 -5.10
C ARG A 465 -30.53 -1.54 -5.44
N THR A 466 -31.12 -2.24 -6.40
CA THR A 466 -30.40 -3.31 -7.12
C THR A 466 -29.63 -2.70 -8.29
N VAL A 467 -28.50 -3.29 -8.68
CA VAL A 467 -27.72 -2.81 -9.85
C VAL A 467 -28.48 -2.96 -11.17
N ALA A 468 -29.29 -4.01 -11.28
CA ALA A 468 -30.18 -4.30 -12.39
C ALA A 468 -31.31 -5.23 -11.92
N GLY A 469 -32.32 -5.44 -12.78
CA GLY A 469 -33.40 -6.39 -12.51
C GLY A 469 -34.17 -6.11 -11.21
N GLN A 470 -34.49 -7.16 -10.47
CA GLN A 470 -35.18 -7.11 -9.17
C GLN A 470 -34.41 -7.92 -8.14
N GLU A 471 -34.32 -7.41 -6.92
CA GLU A 471 -33.72 -8.08 -5.77
C GLU A 471 -34.49 -7.65 -4.52
N THR A 472 -34.60 -8.50 -3.52
CA THR A 472 -35.18 -8.14 -2.22
C THR A 472 -34.06 -7.97 -1.21
N LEU A 473 -33.99 -6.81 -0.56
CA LEU A 473 -33.14 -6.58 0.61
C LEU A 473 -33.96 -6.88 1.86
N THR A 474 -33.50 -7.81 2.68
CA THR A 474 -34.12 -8.10 3.97
C THR A 474 -33.23 -7.55 5.08
N ILE A 475 -33.83 -6.85 6.03
CA ILE A 475 -33.11 -6.26 7.16
C ILE A 475 -33.78 -6.68 8.45
N GLY A 476 -32.98 -7.16 9.41
CA GLY A 476 -33.45 -7.50 10.74
C GLY A 476 -32.52 -6.96 11.83
N ALA A 477 -33.02 -6.91 13.05
CA ALA A 477 -32.24 -6.45 14.21
C ALA A 477 -31.34 -7.56 14.77
N LEU A 478 -30.21 -7.18 15.36
CA LEU A 478 -29.34 -8.09 16.13
C LEU A 478 -29.73 -8.04 17.63
N GLY A 479 -29.68 -9.20 18.30
CA GLY A 479 -29.98 -9.33 19.73
C GLY A 479 -31.42 -9.77 20.05
N ALA A 480 -31.67 -10.16 21.32
CA ALA A 480 -32.97 -10.62 21.79
C ALA A 480 -33.93 -9.43 21.98
N GLY A 481 -35.00 -9.32 21.19
CA GLY A 481 -35.99 -8.23 21.28
C GLY A 481 -36.25 -7.47 19.97
N GLY A 482 -35.55 -7.83 18.90
CA GLY A 482 -35.84 -7.36 17.55
C GLY A 482 -37.19 -7.84 17.02
N GLY A 483 -37.91 -6.94 16.32
CA GLY A 483 -39.09 -7.33 15.53
C GLY A 483 -38.73 -8.29 14.39
N ALA A 484 -39.75 -8.87 13.75
CA ALA A 484 -39.54 -9.73 12.57
C ALA A 484 -38.76 -8.99 11.47
N PRO A 485 -37.86 -9.67 10.73
CA PRO A 485 -37.12 -9.03 9.64
C PRO A 485 -38.06 -8.45 8.60
N GLN A 486 -37.70 -7.29 8.07
CA GLN A 486 -38.46 -6.58 7.04
C GLN A 486 -37.83 -6.77 5.68
N SER A 487 -38.64 -7.11 4.68
CA SER A 487 -38.21 -7.35 3.30
C SER A 487 -38.63 -6.19 2.40
N PHE A 488 -37.68 -5.68 1.62
CA PHE A 488 -37.86 -4.54 0.73
C PHE A 488 -37.53 -4.94 -0.71
N PRO A 489 -38.53 -4.99 -1.62
CA PRO A 489 -38.25 -5.20 -3.03
C PRO A 489 -37.53 -3.97 -3.60
N LEU A 490 -36.44 -4.22 -4.34
CA LEU A 490 -35.60 -3.20 -4.95
C LEU A 490 -35.74 -3.18 -6.47
N SER A 491 -35.63 -1.98 -7.02
CA SER A 491 -35.50 -1.73 -8.45
C SER A 491 -34.14 -1.11 -8.76
N PRO A 492 -33.79 -0.88 -10.05
CA PRO A 492 -32.58 -0.15 -10.43
C PRO A 492 -32.55 1.34 -10.03
N ARG A 493 -33.62 1.84 -9.42
CA ARG A 493 -33.71 3.19 -8.85
C ARG A 493 -33.51 3.12 -7.33
N PHE A 494 -32.77 4.08 -6.79
CA PHE A 494 -32.63 4.23 -5.35
C PHE A 494 -33.98 4.47 -4.70
N ALA A 495 -34.25 3.69 -3.66
CA ALA A 495 -35.41 3.83 -2.80
C ALA A 495 -34.94 4.06 -1.36
N ARG A 496 -35.69 4.89 -0.65
CA ARG A 496 -35.52 5.10 0.80
C ARG A 496 -36.35 4.05 1.51
N LEU A 497 -35.70 3.26 2.36
CA LEU A 497 -36.26 2.14 3.10
C LEU A 497 -36.09 2.43 4.58
N SER A 498 -37.11 2.19 5.39
CA SER A 498 -37.01 2.42 6.83
C SER A 498 -37.59 1.27 7.62
N TRP A 499 -36.92 0.94 8.70
CA TRP A 499 -37.38 -0.03 9.69
C TRP A 499 -37.06 0.46 11.09
N GLU A 500 -37.67 -0.14 12.10
CA GLU A 500 -37.47 0.24 13.49
C GLU A 500 -37.07 -0.97 14.33
N THR A 501 -36.29 -0.71 15.38
CA THR A 501 -35.94 -1.69 16.41
C THR A 501 -36.01 -1.06 17.79
N THR A 502 -36.24 -1.87 18.81
CA THR A 502 -36.12 -1.46 20.20
C THR A 502 -34.86 -2.08 20.80
N VAL A 503 -34.05 -1.27 21.47
CA VAL A 503 -32.94 -1.77 22.29
C VAL A 503 -33.53 -2.33 23.57
N PRO A 504 -33.32 -3.61 23.92
CA PRO A 504 -33.88 -4.21 25.14
C PRO A 504 -33.41 -3.48 26.40
N ALA A 505 -34.28 -3.35 27.41
CA ALA A 505 -33.95 -2.68 28.67
C ALA A 505 -32.84 -3.38 29.47
N ALA A 506 -32.67 -4.69 29.31
CA ALA A 506 -31.55 -5.46 29.82
C ALA A 506 -30.79 -6.05 28.63
N SER A 507 -29.75 -5.37 28.14
CA SER A 507 -28.96 -5.85 27.01
C SER A 507 -27.50 -6.10 27.41
N PRO A 508 -27.13 -7.34 27.80
CA PRO A 508 -25.72 -7.73 27.83
C PRO A 508 -25.15 -7.92 26.41
N ASP A 509 -26.01 -8.04 25.39
CA ASP A 509 -25.63 -8.37 24.02
C ASP A 509 -25.28 -7.15 23.16
N ARG A 510 -24.52 -7.40 22.08
CA ARG A 510 -24.22 -6.41 21.06
C ARG A 510 -25.47 -6.01 20.27
N GLN A 511 -25.59 -4.71 19.98
CA GLN A 511 -26.70 -4.14 19.22
C GLN A 511 -26.40 -4.07 17.72
N GLY A 512 -27.40 -3.85 16.87
CA GLY A 512 -27.20 -3.56 15.44
C GLY A 512 -28.24 -4.18 14.53
N PHE A 513 -27.84 -4.49 13.31
CA PHE A 513 -28.73 -5.02 12.27
C PHE A 513 -28.02 -6.05 11.40
N TYR A 514 -28.74 -6.87 10.66
CA TYR A 514 -28.19 -7.73 9.63
C TYR A 514 -28.89 -7.52 8.29
N LEU A 515 -28.15 -7.77 7.21
CA LEU A 515 -28.64 -7.74 5.84
C LEU A 515 -28.75 -9.17 5.30
N GLU A 516 -29.87 -9.49 4.68
CA GLU A 516 -30.06 -10.68 3.84
C GLU A 516 -30.60 -10.26 2.48
N ARG A 517 -30.70 -11.22 1.56
CA ARG A 517 -31.16 -10.98 0.20
C ARG A 517 -31.84 -12.21 -0.38
N SER A 518 -32.70 -12.00 -1.37
CA SER A 518 -33.36 -13.09 -2.10
C SER A 518 -32.42 -13.92 -2.98
N ASN A 519 -31.22 -13.42 -3.29
CA ASN A 519 -30.24 -14.05 -4.19
C ASN A 519 -30.76 -14.29 -5.63
N ASN A 520 -31.47 -13.30 -6.18
CA ASN A 520 -31.95 -13.30 -7.57
C ASN A 520 -30.84 -12.99 -8.61
N GLY A 521 -29.57 -13.01 -8.21
CA GLY A 521 -28.42 -12.84 -9.10
C GLY A 521 -27.85 -11.42 -9.21
N GLN A 522 -28.42 -10.41 -8.54
CA GLN A 522 -28.03 -9.00 -8.76
C GLN A 522 -27.39 -8.38 -7.51
N ALA A 523 -26.32 -7.59 -7.65
CA ALA A 523 -25.75 -6.90 -6.49
C ALA A 523 -26.72 -5.82 -5.96
N ILE A 524 -26.74 -5.63 -4.63
CA ILE A 524 -27.48 -4.54 -3.99
C ILE A 524 -26.48 -3.43 -3.67
N GLU A 525 -26.76 -2.21 -4.10
CA GLU A 525 -26.00 -1.02 -3.71
C GLU A 525 -26.76 -0.26 -2.63
N ILE A 526 -26.07 0.05 -1.54
CA ILE A 526 -26.57 0.86 -0.43
C ILE A 526 -25.70 2.11 -0.39
N GLU A 527 -26.30 3.27 -0.62
CA GLU A 527 -25.61 4.55 -0.57
C GLU A 527 -25.25 4.91 0.86
N ARG A 528 -26.20 4.73 1.79
CA ARG A 528 -25.99 4.95 3.22
C ARG A 528 -27.06 4.25 4.05
N ILE A 529 -26.74 3.99 5.31
CA ILE A 529 -27.66 3.53 6.37
C ILE A 529 -27.58 4.52 7.53
N GLU A 530 -28.68 5.17 7.85
CA GLU A 530 -28.77 6.17 8.91
C GLU A 530 -29.47 5.56 10.13
N ILE A 531 -28.90 5.70 11.32
CA ILE A 531 -29.46 5.25 12.61
C ILE A 531 -29.98 6.47 13.35
N VAL A 532 -31.27 6.48 13.66
CA VAL A 532 -31.96 7.63 14.26
C VAL A 532 -32.71 7.16 15.50
N LYS A 533 -32.42 7.75 16.66
CA LYS A 533 -33.22 7.51 17.87
C LYS A 533 -34.63 8.09 17.69
N CYS A 534 -35.66 7.33 18.04
CA CYS A 534 -37.06 7.75 17.96
C CYS A 534 -37.48 8.43 19.27
N PHE A 535 -37.38 9.76 19.35
CA PHE A 535 -37.77 10.50 20.55
C PHE A 535 -39.28 10.70 20.67
N ALA A 536 -40.03 10.53 19.58
CA ALA A 536 -41.49 10.62 19.57
C ALA A 536 -42.19 9.72 20.62
N ASP A 537 -41.54 8.64 21.07
CA ASP A 537 -42.08 7.75 22.11
C ASP A 537 -41.81 8.24 23.54
N GLU A 538 -40.79 9.08 23.70
CA GLU A 538 -40.35 9.64 24.98
C GLU A 538 -40.99 11.00 25.25
N LEU A 539 -41.47 11.67 24.19
CA LEU A 539 -41.85 13.08 24.22
C LEU A 539 -43.35 13.28 23.97
N PRO A 540 -43.99 14.24 24.68
CA PRO A 540 -45.40 14.58 24.48
C PRO A 540 -45.70 14.97 23.03
N ARG A 541 -46.76 14.37 22.46
CA ARG A 541 -47.25 14.70 21.11
C ARG A 541 -48.21 15.88 21.17
N ILE A 542 -47.96 16.89 20.33
CA ILE A 542 -48.77 18.08 20.15
C ILE A 542 -49.25 18.11 18.70
N GLU A 543 -50.56 18.04 18.49
CA GLU A 543 -51.15 18.20 17.16
C GLU A 543 -51.06 19.68 16.73
N GLY A 544 -50.51 19.93 15.53
CA GLY A 544 -50.38 21.27 14.97
C GLY A 544 -49.00 21.59 14.42
N ALA A 545 -48.93 22.71 13.70
CA ALA A 545 -47.71 23.19 13.06
C ALA A 545 -46.83 24.04 13.97
N SER A 546 -47.18 24.24 15.25
CA SER A 546 -46.39 25.03 16.19
C SER A 546 -46.58 24.58 17.63
N ALA A 547 -45.52 24.67 18.42
CA ALA A 547 -45.52 24.37 19.85
C ALA A 547 -44.64 25.38 20.59
N THR A 548 -44.85 25.51 21.90
CA THR A 548 -43.96 26.30 22.77
C THR A 548 -43.64 25.46 24.00
N LEU A 549 -42.36 25.35 24.33
CA LEU A 549 -41.88 24.67 25.54
C LEU A 549 -41.27 25.71 26.49
N ALA A 550 -41.73 25.72 27.74
CA ALA A 550 -41.08 26.46 28.82
C ALA A 550 -39.84 25.69 29.30
N LEU A 551 -38.71 26.36 29.38
CA LEU A 551 -37.43 25.81 29.83
C LEU A 551 -37.27 26.10 31.32
N THR A 552 -37.11 25.05 32.12
CA THR A 552 -36.82 25.15 33.55
C THR A 552 -35.35 24.81 33.79
N GLY A 553 -34.60 25.66 34.52
CA GLY A 553 -33.16 25.48 34.75
C GLY A 553 -32.26 26.07 33.65
N THR A 554 -30.95 25.87 33.76
CA THR A 554 -29.93 26.52 32.91
C THR A 554 -29.14 25.59 32.00
N GLU A 555 -29.34 24.27 32.11
CA GLU A 555 -28.55 23.24 31.39
C GLU A 555 -29.47 22.21 30.71
N GLY A 556 -28.97 21.41 29.76
CA GLY A 556 -29.65 20.21 29.24
C GLY A 556 -30.08 20.29 27.77
N GLU A 557 -30.53 19.18 27.20
CA GLU A 557 -30.89 19.10 25.77
C GLU A 557 -32.39 19.14 25.54
N ILE A 558 -32.80 19.94 24.56
CA ILE A 558 -34.18 20.06 24.08
C ILE A 558 -34.25 19.38 22.74
N VAL A 559 -35.12 18.37 22.65
CA VAL A 559 -35.35 17.62 21.42
C VAL A 559 -36.71 18.00 20.88
N VAL A 560 -36.74 18.25 19.58
CA VAL A 560 -37.93 18.50 18.79
C VAL A 560 -37.96 17.48 17.68
N GLU A 561 -39.00 16.66 17.61
CA GLU A 561 -39.28 15.78 16.48
C GLU A 561 -40.62 16.17 15.86
N ALA A 562 -40.66 16.30 14.55
CA ALA A 562 -41.86 16.61 13.78
C ALA A 562 -42.20 15.42 12.89
N GLU A 563 -43.48 15.16 12.69
CA GLU A 563 -43.97 14.13 11.78
C GLU A 563 -45.19 14.62 10.98
N ASP A 564 -45.38 14.03 9.80
CA ASP A 564 -46.47 14.39 8.89
C ASP A 564 -47.56 13.32 8.73
N GLY A 565 -47.47 12.23 9.49
CA GLY A 565 -48.39 11.09 9.39
C GLY A 565 -48.28 10.26 8.11
N GLN A 566 -47.32 10.57 7.23
CA GLN A 566 -46.95 9.79 6.03
C GLN A 566 -45.59 9.10 6.20
N GLY A 567 -45.06 9.10 7.43
CA GLY A 567 -43.78 8.49 7.77
C GLY A 567 -42.56 9.40 7.55
N ARG A 568 -42.73 10.64 7.07
CA ARG A 568 -41.63 11.62 6.98
C ARG A 568 -41.48 12.34 8.31
N ARG A 569 -40.25 12.51 8.75
CA ARG A 569 -39.93 13.18 10.01
C ARG A 569 -38.83 14.23 9.87
N ALA A 570 -38.82 15.19 10.79
CA ALA A 570 -37.75 16.14 10.98
C ALA A 570 -37.37 16.18 12.47
N MET A 571 -36.11 16.39 12.78
CA MET A 571 -35.61 16.45 14.14
C MET A 571 -34.69 17.64 14.32
N ALA A 572 -34.76 18.31 15.47
CA ALA A 572 -33.81 19.31 15.89
C ALA A 572 -33.47 19.12 17.37
N VAL A 573 -32.19 19.21 17.70
CA VAL A 573 -31.66 19.15 19.07
C VAL A 573 -30.97 20.47 19.38
N TYR A 574 -31.31 21.03 20.53
CA TYR A 574 -30.73 22.26 21.05
C TYR A 574 -30.15 21.99 22.44
N ARG A 575 -28.99 22.57 22.76
CA ARG A 575 -28.42 22.54 24.11
C ARG A 575 -28.68 23.85 24.82
N LEU A 576 -29.22 23.77 26.03
CA LEU A 576 -29.25 24.87 26.97
C LEU A 576 -27.95 24.85 27.76
N VAL A 577 -27.19 25.95 27.74
CA VAL A 577 -25.95 26.13 28.50
C VAL A 577 -26.00 27.50 29.17
N GLN A 578 -25.94 27.54 30.50
CA GLN A 578 -26.07 28.77 31.29
C GLN A 578 -27.31 29.61 30.91
N GLY A 579 -28.41 28.94 30.56
CA GLY A 579 -29.64 29.61 30.13
C GLY A 579 -29.63 30.10 28.69
N HIS A 580 -28.55 29.86 27.92
CA HIS A 580 -28.45 30.14 26.50
C HIS A 580 -28.71 28.91 25.63
N LEU A 581 -29.53 29.05 24.60
CA LEU A 581 -29.84 27.95 23.68
C LEU A 581 -28.88 27.93 22.48
N GLN A 582 -28.18 26.82 22.29
CA GLN A 582 -27.31 26.55 21.16
C GLN A 582 -27.89 25.43 20.29
N PRO A 583 -28.07 25.62 18.97
CA PRO A 583 -28.43 24.51 18.09
C PRO A 583 -27.28 23.50 18.02
N LEU A 584 -27.59 22.22 18.25
CA LEU A 584 -26.62 21.13 18.12
C LEU A 584 -26.79 20.36 16.82
N PHE A 585 -28.04 20.08 16.46
CA PHE A 585 -28.38 19.18 15.36
C PHE A 585 -29.72 19.59 14.76
N ALA A 586 -29.85 19.51 13.45
CA ALA A 586 -31.14 19.60 12.76
C ALA A 586 -31.11 18.71 11.53
N ARG A 587 -32.24 18.07 11.23
CA ARG A 587 -32.39 17.19 10.07
C ARG A 587 -33.85 17.13 9.64
N SER A 588 -34.08 16.94 8.34
CA SER A 588 -35.36 16.50 7.82
C SER A 588 -35.19 15.35 6.83
N ASP A 589 -36.14 14.42 6.80
CA ASP A 589 -36.27 13.42 5.76
C ASP A 589 -36.59 14.05 4.39
N ASP A 590 -37.28 15.20 4.38
CA ASP A 590 -37.65 16.00 3.21
C ASP A 590 -37.87 17.45 3.66
N GLU A 591 -36.87 18.32 3.47
CA GLU A 591 -36.93 19.72 3.92
C GLU A 591 -38.06 20.52 3.26
N ALA A 592 -38.48 20.14 2.05
CA ALA A 592 -39.58 20.82 1.37
C ALA A 592 -40.92 20.47 2.00
N ALA A 593 -41.09 19.21 2.41
CA ALA A 593 -42.31 18.76 3.08
C ALA A 593 -42.37 19.19 4.55
N LEU A 594 -41.26 19.05 5.28
CA LEU A 594 -41.22 19.20 6.73
C LEU A 594 -39.88 19.81 7.15
N SER A 595 -39.90 20.95 7.83
CA SER A 595 -38.69 21.56 8.39
C SER A 595 -39.01 22.24 9.72
N ILE A 596 -38.09 22.15 10.67
CA ILE A 596 -38.26 22.71 12.01
C ILE A 596 -37.60 24.08 12.06
N ARG A 597 -38.38 25.09 12.45
CA ARG A 597 -37.87 26.41 12.82
C ARG A 597 -38.10 26.61 14.30
N ALA A 598 -37.07 27.04 15.02
CA ALA A 598 -37.19 27.41 16.42
C ALA A 598 -36.85 28.89 16.62
N ASN A 599 -37.59 29.52 17.52
CA ASN A 599 -37.39 30.88 17.97
C ASN A 599 -37.32 30.86 19.50
N TRP A 600 -36.19 31.28 20.05
CA TRP A 600 -35.97 31.31 21.49
C TRP A 600 -36.28 32.70 22.06
N ARG A 601 -37.11 32.73 23.11
CA ARG A 601 -37.40 33.90 23.95
C ARG A 601 -37.43 33.45 25.40
N SER A 602 -36.32 33.61 26.12
CA SER A 602 -36.19 33.14 27.50
C SER A 602 -37.42 33.51 28.37
N PRO A 603 -38.02 32.56 29.11
CA PRO A 603 -37.59 31.17 29.32
C PRO A 603 -38.21 30.16 28.33
N HIS A 604 -38.70 30.56 27.15
CA HIS A 604 -39.44 29.70 26.23
C HIS A 604 -38.72 29.46 24.91
N ILE A 605 -38.88 28.25 24.37
CA ILE A 605 -38.58 27.94 22.96
C ILE A 605 -39.91 27.79 22.22
N GLY A 606 -40.13 28.66 21.23
CA GLY A 606 -41.17 28.48 20.23
C GLY A 606 -40.64 27.61 19.10
N VAL A 607 -41.48 26.73 18.58
CA VAL A 607 -41.17 25.84 17.47
C VAL A 607 -42.30 25.92 16.46
N ALA A 608 -41.94 25.98 15.18
CA ALA A 608 -42.86 25.89 14.06
C ALA A 608 -42.37 24.87 13.03
N ILE A 609 -43.29 24.05 12.54
CA ILE A 609 -43.09 23.16 11.40
C ILE A 609 -43.50 23.90 10.12
N VAL A 610 -42.52 24.17 9.28
CA VAL A 610 -42.71 24.74 7.95
C VAL A 610 -42.61 23.65 6.87
N GLY A 611 -43.05 23.95 5.65
CA GLY A 611 -43.08 23.01 4.54
C GLY A 611 -44.49 22.60 4.12
N SER A 612 -44.56 21.85 3.01
CA SER A 612 -45.79 21.54 2.27
C SER A 612 -46.65 20.41 2.85
N ALA A 613 -46.21 19.74 3.93
CA ALA A 613 -46.98 18.68 4.57
C ALA A 613 -48.33 19.22 5.10
N THR A 614 -49.42 18.52 4.78
CA THR A 614 -50.79 18.92 5.18
C THR A 614 -51.13 18.54 6.62
N ARG A 615 -50.52 17.47 7.15
CA ARG A 615 -50.62 17.06 8.56
C ARG A 615 -49.27 17.31 9.22
N LYS A 616 -49.30 17.80 10.46
CA LYS A 616 -48.11 18.18 11.23
C LYS A 616 -48.37 17.89 12.70
N ALA A 617 -47.48 17.14 13.33
CA ALA A 617 -47.44 16.96 14.77
C ALA A 617 -46.02 17.22 15.29
N ILE A 618 -45.92 17.75 16.50
CA ILE A 618 -44.66 18.08 17.17
C ILE A 618 -44.56 17.24 18.44
N HIS A 619 -43.45 16.53 18.57
CA HIS A 619 -42.96 15.95 19.81
C HIS A 619 -41.86 16.86 20.33
N ILE A 620 -42.06 17.45 21.51
CA ILE A 620 -41.09 18.39 22.08
C ILE A 620 -40.93 18.16 23.57
N GLY A 621 -39.68 18.16 24.02
CA GLY A 621 -39.38 18.12 25.43
C GLY A 621 -37.89 18.15 25.69
N ARG A 622 -37.56 18.11 26.98
CA ARG A 622 -36.19 18.06 27.46
C ARG A 622 -35.82 16.62 27.76
N THR A 623 -34.72 16.13 27.22
CA THR A 623 -34.19 14.82 27.58
C THR A 623 -33.54 14.90 28.97
N GLN A 624 -33.65 13.85 29.77
CA GLN A 624 -32.87 13.75 31.00
C GLN A 624 -31.39 13.60 30.61
N ALA A 625 -30.52 14.39 31.26
CA ALA A 625 -29.09 14.34 31.05
C ALA A 625 -28.49 13.01 31.52
#